data_AF-A0A9X3ELF3-F1
#
_entry.id   AF-A0A9X3ELF3-F1
#
_cell.length_a   1.000
_cell.length_b   1.000
_cell.length_c   1.000
_cell.angle_alpha   90.00
_cell.angle_beta   90.00
_cell.angle_gamma   90.00
#
_symmetry.space_group_name_H-M   'P 1'
#
loop_
_entity.id
_entity.type
_entity.pdbx_description
1 polymer ?
#
loop_
_entity_poly.entity_id
_entity_poly.type
_entity_poly.pdbx_seq_one_letter_code
_entity_poly.pdbx_strand_id
1 'polypeptide(L)'
;MSWIQLSSGRGPAECERAVALAWQRLQQEAAEAGLSVHALEIIKGKTGDYQSVLAAFTTSALPASFCQRWQGSLLWVCPSPIRPGHARKNWFFSAHLFDPQDGHLPELAVVDVEFSSCRASGAGGQHVNTTNSAVRARHRPSGISVRIETERSQHANKRLALQLLAHKLAEQQQQQNQQHQQQRWQQHNELERGNPVRVFDGPRFLPRN
;
A
#
# COMPACT_ATOMS: atom_id res chain seq x y z
N MET A 1 -8.03 8.26 -0.09
CA MET A 1 -7.20 9.00 -1.08
C MET A 1 -6.76 7.97 -2.09
N SER A 2 -7.22 8.02 -3.33
CA SER A 2 -6.90 6.95 -4.28
C SER A 2 -5.42 6.99 -4.69
N TRP A 3 -4.78 5.83 -4.83
CA TRP A 3 -3.40 5.71 -5.31
C TRP A 3 -3.37 5.03 -6.67
N ILE A 4 -2.34 5.32 -7.47
CA ILE A 4 -2.02 4.62 -8.71
C ILE A 4 -0.55 4.20 -8.74
N GLN A 5 -0.29 2.98 -9.18
CA GLN A 5 1.05 2.49 -9.47
C GLN A 5 1.20 2.25 -10.97
N LEU A 6 2.11 3.00 -11.61
CA LEU A 6 2.59 2.72 -12.97
C LEU A 6 3.80 1.80 -12.90
N SER A 7 3.86 0.78 -13.75
CA SER A 7 4.88 -0.26 -13.68
C SER A 7 5.30 -0.76 -15.06
N SER A 8 6.62 -0.81 -15.32
CA SER A 8 7.20 -1.45 -16.51
C SER A 8 7.36 -2.96 -16.34
N GLY A 9 7.09 -3.48 -15.13
CA GLY A 9 7.37 -4.84 -14.71
C GLY A 9 8.80 -5.26 -15.00
N ARG A 10 8.98 -6.49 -15.49
CA ARG A 10 10.28 -7.00 -15.99
C ARG A 10 10.50 -6.73 -17.47
N GLY A 11 9.90 -5.66 -18.00
CA GLY A 11 10.08 -5.24 -19.38
C GLY A 11 11.51 -4.78 -19.69
N PRO A 12 11.89 -4.68 -20.97
CA PRO A 12 13.14 -4.05 -21.35
C PRO A 12 13.09 -2.53 -21.09
N ALA A 13 14.22 -1.84 -21.26
CA ALA A 13 14.34 -0.42 -20.96
C ALA A 13 13.31 0.48 -21.69
N GLU A 14 12.81 0.06 -22.86
CA GLU A 14 11.75 0.81 -23.56
C GLU A 14 10.44 0.86 -22.76
N CYS A 15 10.15 -0.16 -21.95
CA CYS A 15 9.02 -0.15 -21.03
C CYS A 15 9.25 0.82 -19.87
N GLU A 16 10.48 0.98 -19.38
CA GLU A 16 10.83 1.99 -18.37
C GLU A 16 10.58 3.41 -18.92
N ARG A 17 10.98 3.63 -20.18
CA ARG A 17 10.69 4.88 -20.89
C ARG A 17 9.19 5.11 -21.06
N ALA A 18 8.44 4.06 -21.37
CA ALA A 18 6.98 4.13 -21.49
C ALA A 18 6.32 4.60 -20.18
N VAL A 19 6.78 4.10 -19.03
CA VAL A 19 6.28 4.52 -17.70
C VAL A 19 6.61 5.98 -17.42
N ALA A 20 7.81 6.44 -17.77
CA ALA A 20 8.18 7.85 -17.59
C ALA A 20 7.29 8.80 -18.41
N LEU A 21 7.00 8.44 -19.66
CA LEU A 21 6.09 9.18 -20.53
C LEU A 21 4.64 9.10 -20.03
N ALA A 22 4.20 7.91 -19.60
CA ALA A 22 2.88 7.69 -19.03
C ALA A 22 2.66 8.54 -17.77
N TRP A 23 3.67 8.68 -16.91
CA TRP A 23 3.61 9.53 -15.73
C TRP A 23 3.33 10.99 -16.09
N GLN A 24 4.09 11.55 -17.03
CA GLN A 24 3.88 12.92 -17.50
C GLN A 24 2.48 13.10 -18.09
N ARG A 25 2.02 12.14 -18.90
CA ARG A 25 0.69 12.17 -19.50
C ARG A 25 -0.42 12.06 -18.46
N LEU A 26 -0.24 11.21 -17.46
CA LEU A 26 -1.18 11.04 -16.36
C LEU A 26 -1.33 12.33 -15.55
N GLN A 27 -0.22 13.01 -15.25
CA GLN A 27 -0.26 14.32 -14.57
C GLN A 27 -1.03 15.37 -15.39
N GLN A 28 -0.78 15.42 -16.70
CA GLN A 28 -1.49 16.32 -17.60
C GLN A 28 -3.00 16.02 -17.62
N GLU A 29 -3.39 14.77 -17.83
CA GLU A 29 -4.81 14.38 -17.88
C GLU A 29 -5.51 14.51 -16.54
N ALA A 30 -4.79 14.32 -15.42
CA ALA A 30 -5.32 14.60 -14.09
C ALA A 30 -5.64 16.10 -13.96
N ALA A 31 -4.70 16.98 -14.33
CA ALA A 31 -4.92 18.43 -14.29
C ALA A 31 -6.08 18.88 -15.20
N GLU A 32 -6.19 18.34 -16.41
CA GLU A 32 -7.32 18.59 -17.33
C GLU A 32 -8.66 18.14 -16.75
N ALA A 33 -8.68 17.08 -15.93
CA ALA A 33 -9.85 16.60 -15.22
C ALA A 33 -10.10 17.31 -13.87
N GLY A 34 -9.33 18.34 -13.53
CA GLY A 34 -9.42 19.04 -12.24
C GLY A 34 -8.90 18.22 -11.04
N LEU A 35 -8.12 17.17 -11.31
CA LEU A 35 -7.53 16.30 -10.30
C LEU A 35 -6.07 16.72 -10.03
N SER A 36 -5.64 16.59 -8.78
CA SER A 36 -4.24 16.74 -8.38
C SER A 36 -3.64 15.38 -8.03
N VAL A 37 -2.45 15.11 -8.57
CA VAL A 37 -1.71 13.86 -8.37
C VAL A 37 -0.23 14.16 -8.11
N HIS A 38 0.35 13.52 -7.11
CA HIS A 38 1.76 13.69 -6.75
C HIS A 38 2.43 12.32 -6.55
N ALA A 39 3.71 12.24 -6.88
CA ALA A 39 4.48 11.03 -6.69
C ALA A 39 4.77 10.81 -5.20
N LEU A 40 4.55 9.60 -4.71
CA LEU A 40 4.98 9.12 -3.41
C LEU A 40 6.35 8.44 -3.50
N GLU A 41 6.56 7.65 -4.55
CA GLU A 41 7.79 6.90 -4.78
C GLU A 41 8.06 6.77 -6.28
N ILE A 42 9.32 6.94 -6.67
CA ILE A 42 9.78 6.70 -8.03
C ILE A 42 10.99 5.79 -7.96
N ILE A 43 10.84 4.60 -8.54
CA ILE A 43 11.92 3.63 -8.70
C ILE A 43 12.48 3.79 -10.10
N LYS A 44 13.76 4.16 -10.19
CA LYS A 44 14.45 4.26 -11.48
C LYS A 44 14.88 2.89 -11.99
N GLY A 45 14.73 2.69 -13.28
CA GLY A 45 15.19 1.50 -13.98
C GLY A 45 16.64 1.60 -14.44
N LYS A 46 17.07 0.65 -15.27
CA LYS A 46 18.47 0.49 -15.70
C LYS A 46 18.99 1.67 -16.51
N THR A 47 18.10 2.36 -17.21
CA THR A 47 18.44 3.47 -18.10
C THR A 47 18.30 4.84 -17.44
N GLY A 48 17.85 4.89 -16.19
CA GLY A 48 17.53 6.13 -15.48
C GLY A 48 16.10 6.63 -15.69
N ASP A 49 15.36 6.05 -16.65
CA ASP A 49 13.89 6.17 -16.75
C ASP A 49 13.20 5.42 -15.60
N TYR A 50 11.87 5.36 -15.59
CA TYR A 50 11.10 4.90 -14.43
C TYR A 50 10.69 3.43 -14.56
N GLN A 51 11.14 2.61 -13.62
CA GLN A 51 10.67 1.24 -13.51
C GLN A 51 9.28 1.19 -12.87
N SER A 52 9.07 1.99 -11.82
CA SER A 52 7.80 2.07 -11.10
C SER A 52 7.58 3.50 -10.61
N VAL A 53 6.35 3.98 -10.72
CA VAL A 53 5.91 5.24 -10.10
C VAL A 53 4.68 4.96 -9.27
N LEU A 54 4.79 5.18 -7.96
CA LEU A 54 3.65 5.19 -7.05
C LEU A 54 3.22 6.64 -6.82
N ALA A 55 1.94 6.93 -7.04
CA ALA A 55 1.40 8.27 -6.93
C ALA A 55 0.06 8.29 -6.18
N ALA A 56 -0.21 9.39 -5.49
CA ALA A 56 -1.43 9.62 -4.74
C ALA A 56 -2.22 10.77 -5.34
N PHE A 57 -3.53 10.57 -5.46
CA PHE A 57 -4.47 11.63 -5.79
C PHE A 57 -4.92 12.35 -4.53
N THR A 58 -5.11 13.67 -4.63
CA THR A 58 -5.61 14.47 -3.50
C THR A 58 -7.08 14.17 -3.18
N THR A 59 -7.85 13.72 -4.18
CA THR A 59 -9.24 13.28 -3.98
C THR A 59 -9.32 11.85 -3.46
N SER A 60 -10.36 11.56 -2.68
CA SER A 60 -10.71 10.20 -2.26
C SER A 60 -11.41 9.40 -3.35
N ALA A 61 -12.13 10.06 -4.26
CA ALA A 61 -12.89 9.41 -5.32
C ALA A 61 -12.46 9.94 -6.69
N LEU A 62 -12.04 9.02 -7.54
CA LEU A 62 -11.70 9.30 -8.94
C LEU A 62 -12.92 9.08 -9.85
N PRO A 63 -13.09 9.89 -10.90
CA PRO A 63 -14.12 9.64 -11.89
C PRO A 63 -13.96 8.25 -12.53
N ALA A 64 -15.06 7.50 -12.68
CA ALA A 64 -15.03 6.16 -13.25
C ALA A 64 -14.38 6.12 -14.66
N SER A 65 -14.62 7.17 -15.46
CA SER A 65 -14.01 7.33 -16.79
C SER A 65 -12.50 7.57 -16.74
N PHE A 66 -11.97 8.14 -15.65
CA PHE A 66 -10.53 8.26 -15.45
C PHE A 66 -9.94 6.88 -15.09
N CYS A 67 -10.59 6.18 -14.17
CA CYS A 67 -10.18 4.83 -13.76
C CYS A 67 -10.14 3.86 -14.92
N GLN A 68 -11.20 3.79 -15.72
CA GLN A 68 -11.30 2.89 -16.88
C GLN A 68 -10.23 3.13 -17.95
N ARG A 69 -9.76 4.37 -18.11
CA ARG A 69 -8.73 4.72 -19.11
C ARG A 69 -7.32 4.33 -18.68
N TRP A 70 -7.07 4.21 -17.38
CA TRP A 70 -5.73 3.97 -16.86
C TRP A 70 -5.60 2.56 -16.27
N GLN A 71 -6.62 2.02 -15.60
CA GLN A 71 -6.55 0.72 -14.95
C GLN A 71 -6.29 -0.43 -15.93
N GLY A 72 -5.19 -1.14 -15.76
CA GLY A 72 -4.88 -2.38 -16.46
C GLY A 72 -3.61 -2.31 -17.31
N SER A 73 -3.54 -3.17 -18.32
CA SER A 73 -2.41 -3.25 -19.26
C SER A 73 -2.47 -2.10 -20.27
N LEU A 74 -1.35 -1.42 -20.49
CA LEU A 74 -1.20 -0.27 -21.36
C LEU A 74 -0.11 -0.56 -22.39
N LEU A 75 -0.29 -0.08 -23.61
CA LEU A 75 0.64 -0.35 -24.71
C LEU A 75 1.19 0.94 -25.29
N TRP A 76 2.52 1.04 -25.38
CA TRP A 76 3.19 2.04 -26.19
C TRP A 76 3.72 1.40 -27.49
N VAL A 77 3.28 1.93 -28.62
CA VAL A 77 3.70 1.52 -29.97
C VAL A 77 4.67 2.55 -30.53
N CYS A 78 5.96 2.24 -30.48
CA CYS A 78 7.02 3.09 -30.99
C CYS A 78 8.24 2.25 -31.39
N PRO A 79 8.93 2.52 -32.51
CA PRO A 79 10.27 1.99 -32.73
C PRO A 79 11.17 2.23 -31.52
N SER A 80 12.04 1.28 -31.18
CA SER A 80 12.88 1.40 -29.98
C SER A 80 13.72 2.68 -30.04
N PRO A 81 13.58 3.61 -29.09
CA PRO A 81 14.45 4.78 -28.99
C PRO A 81 15.79 4.46 -28.35
N ILE A 82 15.93 3.28 -27.74
CA ILE A 82 17.11 2.85 -26.96
C ILE A 82 18.00 1.91 -27.79
N ARG A 83 17.39 1.08 -28.64
CA ARG A 83 18.06 0.12 -29.51
C ARG A 83 17.74 0.43 -30.97
N PRO A 84 18.53 1.30 -31.62
CA PRO A 84 18.32 1.65 -33.03
C PRO A 84 18.28 0.41 -33.93
N GLY A 85 17.36 0.38 -34.89
CA GLY A 85 17.20 -0.73 -35.84
C GLY A 85 16.52 -1.98 -35.28
N HIS A 86 16.17 -2.02 -33.99
CA HIS A 86 15.48 -3.16 -33.39
C HIS A 86 14.04 -3.29 -33.92
N ALA A 87 13.66 -4.49 -34.36
CA ALA A 87 12.38 -4.73 -35.06
C ALA A 87 11.12 -4.56 -34.17
N ARG A 88 11.24 -4.81 -32.86
CA ARG A 88 10.11 -4.71 -31.92
C ARG A 88 9.67 -3.25 -31.74
N LYS A 89 8.35 -3.03 -31.75
CA LYS A 89 7.72 -1.71 -31.55
C LYS A 89 6.71 -1.65 -30.42
N ASN A 90 6.35 -2.79 -29.83
CA ASN A 90 5.30 -2.90 -28.82
C ASN A 90 5.91 -3.03 -27.42
N TRP A 91 5.66 -2.04 -26.57
CA TRP A 91 6.16 -1.92 -25.21
C TRP A 91 4.99 -1.87 -24.24
N PHE A 92 4.75 -2.97 -23.53
CA PHE A 92 3.68 -3.08 -22.55
C PHE A 92 4.16 -2.57 -21.19
N PHE A 93 3.27 -1.86 -20.50
CA PHE A 93 3.41 -1.43 -19.12
C PHE A 93 2.02 -1.52 -18.47
N SER A 94 1.91 -1.26 -17.18
CA SER A 94 0.65 -1.41 -16.43
C SER A 94 0.39 -0.21 -15.55
N ALA A 95 -0.90 0.01 -15.24
CA ALA A 95 -1.29 0.87 -14.16
C ALA A 95 -2.33 0.18 -13.26
N HIS A 96 -2.12 0.28 -11.95
CA HIS A 96 -3.02 -0.28 -10.96
C HIS A 96 -3.47 0.81 -9.98
N LEU A 97 -4.76 1.03 -9.91
CA LEU A 97 -5.45 1.88 -8.96
C LEU A 97 -5.87 1.05 -7.75
N PHE A 98 -5.67 1.62 -6.57
CA PHE A 98 -6.07 1.01 -5.31
C PHE A 98 -6.32 2.09 -4.25
N ASP A 99 -7.12 1.75 -3.25
CA ASP A 99 -7.28 2.62 -2.08
C ASP A 99 -6.35 2.11 -0.96
N PRO A 100 -5.44 2.93 -0.43
CA PRO A 100 -4.65 2.57 0.74
C PRO A 100 -5.50 2.38 2.02
N GLN A 101 -6.80 2.74 2.02
CA GLN A 101 -7.61 2.77 3.24
C GLN A 101 -8.00 1.41 3.85
N ASP A 102 -7.59 0.28 3.28
CA ASP A 102 -7.88 -1.03 3.88
C ASP A 102 -6.98 -1.39 5.09
N GLY A 103 -6.10 -0.51 5.54
CA GLY A 103 -5.03 -0.89 6.45
C GLY A 103 -4.83 -0.09 7.73
N HIS A 104 -5.50 1.05 7.99
CA HIS A 104 -5.16 1.82 9.20
C HIS A 104 -5.88 1.26 10.43
N LEU A 105 -5.15 0.52 11.26
CA LEU A 105 -5.59 0.25 12.63
C LEU A 105 -5.69 1.59 13.36
N PRO A 106 -6.79 1.85 14.11
CA PRO A 106 -6.90 3.09 14.86
C PRO A 106 -5.77 3.18 15.88
N GLU A 107 -5.23 4.39 16.04
CA GLU A 107 -4.27 4.69 17.11
C GLU A 107 -4.91 4.33 18.46
N LEU A 108 -4.13 3.71 19.35
CA LEU A 108 -4.67 3.18 20.61
C LEU A 108 -5.20 4.32 21.49
N ALA A 109 -6.51 4.53 21.47
CA ALA A 109 -7.18 5.38 22.43
C ALA A 109 -7.59 4.53 23.65
N VAL A 110 -7.31 5.02 24.87
CA VAL A 110 -7.63 4.30 26.11
C VAL A 110 -9.13 4.01 26.23
N VAL A 111 -9.97 4.89 25.67
CA VAL A 111 -11.43 4.72 25.62
C VAL A 111 -11.84 3.46 24.86
N ASP A 112 -11.04 2.97 23.91
CA ASP A 112 -11.34 1.79 23.10
C ASP A 112 -10.91 0.47 23.75
N VAL A 113 -10.33 0.54 24.96
CA VAL A 113 -9.81 -0.62 25.68
C VAL A 113 -10.74 -1.04 26.81
N GLU A 114 -11.24 -2.27 26.71
CA GLU A 114 -11.96 -2.94 27.79
C GLU A 114 -10.96 -3.61 28.73
N PHE A 115 -11.02 -3.24 30.02
CA PHE A 115 -10.22 -3.87 31.06
C PHE A 115 -11.08 -4.79 31.92
N SER A 116 -10.67 -6.05 32.02
CA SER A 116 -11.21 -7.01 32.99
C SER A 116 -10.11 -7.43 33.96
N SER A 117 -10.37 -7.34 35.27
CA SER A 117 -9.49 -7.91 36.28
C SER A 117 -9.75 -9.40 36.45
N CYS A 118 -8.69 -10.15 36.73
CA CYS A 118 -8.75 -11.58 36.96
C CYS A 118 -7.87 -11.94 38.16
N ARG A 119 -8.06 -13.15 38.71
CA ARG A 119 -7.06 -13.74 39.60
C ARG A 119 -5.80 -14.07 38.81
N ALA A 120 -4.64 -13.79 39.38
CA ALA A 120 -3.36 -14.21 38.82
C ALA A 120 -3.23 -15.73 38.91
N SER A 121 -2.70 -16.36 37.86
CA SER A 121 -2.47 -17.81 37.83
C SER A 121 -0.98 -18.11 38.08
N GLY A 122 -0.63 -18.65 39.25
CA GLY A 122 0.74 -19.03 39.56
C GLY A 122 0.88 -19.81 40.86
N ALA A 123 1.97 -20.58 41.00
CA ALA A 123 2.33 -21.25 42.23
C ALA A 123 2.81 -20.21 43.27
N GLY A 124 1.89 -19.59 44.01
CA GLY A 124 2.23 -18.53 44.96
C GLY A 124 1.27 -18.47 46.15
N GLY A 125 1.80 -18.07 47.32
CA GLY A 125 1.13 -18.10 48.63
C GLY A 125 -0.11 -17.20 48.76
N GLN A 126 -0.58 -16.99 50.00
CA GLN A 126 -1.88 -16.37 50.32
C GLN A 126 -2.21 -15.08 49.54
N HIS A 127 -1.21 -14.27 49.19
CA HIS A 127 -1.38 -13.02 48.44
C HIS A 127 -1.72 -13.21 46.94
N VAL A 128 -1.27 -14.30 46.31
CA VAL A 128 -1.59 -14.63 44.90
C VAL A 128 -3.02 -15.15 44.76
N ASN A 129 -3.49 -15.88 45.78
CA ASN A 129 -4.83 -16.50 45.77
C ASN A 129 -5.96 -15.53 46.16
N THR A 130 -5.64 -14.40 46.81
CA THR A 130 -6.66 -13.47 47.37
C THR A 130 -6.87 -12.22 46.53
N THR A 131 -5.85 -11.75 45.79
CA THR A 131 -5.88 -10.44 45.12
C THR A 131 -6.11 -10.55 43.60
N ASN A 132 -7.08 -9.82 43.06
CA ASN A 132 -7.35 -9.72 41.62
C ASN A 132 -6.38 -8.75 40.93
N SER A 133 -5.08 -9.05 40.97
CA SER A 133 -4.04 -8.19 40.39
C SER A 133 -3.87 -8.36 38.87
N ALA A 134 -4.24 -9.51 38.31
CA ALA A 134 -4.11 -9.75 36.87
C ALA A 134 -5.11 -8.91 36.06
N VAL A 135 -4.65 -8.39 34.92
CA VAL A 135 -5.43 -7.53 34.04
C VAL A 135 -5.46 -8.14 32.65
N ARG A 136 -6.65 -8.31 32.10
CA ARG A 136 -6.86 -8.54 30.67
C ARG A 136 -7.36 -7.24 30.05
N ALA A 137 -6.70 -6.79 29.00
CA ALA A 137 -7.08 -5.64 28.20
C ALA A 137 -7.46 -6.11 26.80
N ARG A 138 -8.60 -5.64 26.28
CA ARG A 138 -9.08 -5.93 24.93
C ARG A 138 -9.32 -4.62 24.18
N HIS A 139 -8.67 -4.46 23.03
CA HIS A 139 -9.00 -3.38 22.12
C HIS A 139 -10.27 -3.76 21.35
N ARG A 140 -11.35 -2.99 21.52
CA ARG A 140 -12.65 -3.28 20.89
C ARG A 140 -12.57 -3.26 19.36
N PRO A 141 -11.98 -2.25 18.71
CA PRO A 141 -11.94 -2.15 17.25
C PRO A 141 -11.15 -3.27 16.58
N SER A 142 -9.96 -3.63 17.10
CA SER A 142 -9.14 -4.67 16.48
C SER A 142 -9.43 -6.09 16.98
N GLY A 143 -10.14 -6.23 18.11
CA GLY A 143 -10.36 -7.51 18.77
C GLY A 143 -9.14 -8.11 19.48
N ILE A 144 -7.96 -7.47 19.41
CA ILE A 144 -6.76 -7.96 20.09
C ILE A 144 -6.95 -7.88 21.59
N SER A 145 -6.59 -8.97 22.28
CA SER A 145 -6.54 -9.01 23.73
C SER A 145 -5.16 -9.42 24.24
N VAL A 146 -4.80 -8.87 25.40
CA VAL A 146 -3.57 -9.15 26.13
C VAL A 146 -3.90 -9.38 27.59
N ARG A 147 -3.13 -10.25 28.27
CA ARG A 147 -3.25 -10.51 29.70
C ARG A 147 -1.89 -10.29 30.35
N ILE A 148 -1.86 -9.49 31.41
CA ILE A 148 -0.67 -9.20 32.20
C ILE A 148 -0.95 -9.53 33.67
N GLU A 149 -0.02 -10.25 34.29
CA GLU A 149 -0.05 -10.61 35.72
C GLU A 149 1.33 -10.53 36.38
N THR A 150 2.26 -9.79 35.76
CA THR A 150 3.66 -9.70 36.19
C THR A 150 3.85 -8.89 37.46
N GLU A 151 3.08 -7.82 37.65
CA GLU A 151 3.20 -6.92 38.80
C GLU A 151 2.20 -7.26 39.90
N ARG A 152 2.55 -6.92 41.14
CA ARG A 152 1.67 -7.11 42.30
C ARG A 152 0.47 -6.16 42.29
N SER A 153 0.61 -5.00 41.64
CA SER A 153 -0.46 -3.98 41.59
C SER A 153 -1.23 -4.05 40.27
N GLN A 154 -2.56 -3.95 40.38
CA GLN A 154 -3.45 -3.90 39.22
C GLN A 154 -3.16 -2.69 38.32
N HIS A 155 -2.84 -1.52 38.90
CA HIS A 155 -2.54 -0.31 38.14
C HIS A 155 -1.28 -0.46 37.29
N ALA A 156 -0.22 -1.08 37.82
CA ALA A 156 0.98 -1.37 37.03
C ALA A 156 0.68 -2.35 35.90
N ASN A 157 -0.10 -3.41 36.19
CA ASN A 157 -0.53 -4.37 35.17
C ASN A 157 -1.41 -3.73 34.08
N LYS A 158 -2.28 -2.75 34.41
CA LYS A 158 -3.05 -1.98 33.41
C LYS A 158 -2.14 -1.16 32.49
N ARG A 159 -1.13 -0.51 33.06
CA ARG A 159 -0.12 0.28 32.30
C ARG A 159 0.67 -0.60 31.33
N LEU A 160 1.15 -1.75 31.82
CA LEU A 160 1.87 -2.73 30.99
C LEU A 160 0.97 -3.33 29.91
N ALA A 161 -0.30 -3.59 30.23
CA ALA A 161 -1.26 -4.11 29.25
C ALA A 161 -1.50 -3.10 28.12
N LEU A 162 -1.61 -1.80 28.42
CA LEU A 162 -1.70 -0.75 27.40
C LEU A 162 -0.46 -0.71 26.50
N GLN A 163 0.75 -0.77 27.08
CA GLN A 163 2.00 -0.77 26.32
C GLN A 163 2.11 -2.00 25.39
N LEU A 164 1.78 -3.19 25.90
CA LEU A 164 1.81 -4.40 25.08
C LEU A 164 0.73 -4.40 23.99
N LEU A 165 -0.45 -3.86 24.29
CA LEU A 165 -1.53 -3.72 23.32
C LEU A 165 -1.16 -2.74 22.20
N ALA A 166 -0.53 -1.61 22.53
CA ALA A 166 0.01 -0.67 21.56
C ALA A 166 1.08 -1.32 20.67
N HIS A 167 2.00 -2.09 21.26
CA HIS A 167 3.02 -2.82 20.52
C HIS A 167 2.39 -3.82 19.53
N LYS A 168 1.42 -4.62 19.97
CA LYS A 168 0.73 -5.59 19.09
C LYS A 168 -0.05 -4.93 17.95
N LEU A 169 -0.68 -3.78 18.21
CA LEU A 169 -1.36 -3.00 17.17
C LEU A 169 -0.36 -2.49 16.13
N ALA A 170 0.79 -1.97 16.58
CA ALA A 170 1.85 -1.53 15.69
C ALA A 170 2.45 -2.69 14.87
N GLU A 171 2.68 -3.86 15.48
CA GLU A 171 3.12 -5.06 14.76
C GLU A 171 2.10 -5.50 13.70
N GLN A 172 0.81 -5.54 14.05
CA GLN A 172 -0.24 -5.91 13.09
C GLN A 172 -0.29 -4.92 11.92
N GLN A 173 -0.17 -3.61 12.20
CA GLN A 173 -0.09 -2.57 11.19
C GLN A 173 1.10 -2.78 10.26
N GLN A 174 2.28 -3.07 10.83
CA GLN A 174 3.49 -3.34 10.06
C GLN A 174 3.34 -4.60 9.18
N GLN A 175 2.74 -5.67 9.70
CA GLN A 175 2.49 -6.89 8.93
C GLN A 175 1.52 -6.63 7.78
N GLN A 176 0.43 -5.89 8.00
CA GLN A 176 -0.49 -5.49 6.93
C GLN A 176 0.21 -4.65 5.87
N ASN A 177 1.04 -3.68 6.28
CA ASN A 177 1.82 -2.86 5.36
C ASN A 177 2.79 -3.71 4.52
N GLN A 178 3.46 -4.69 5.15
CA GLN A 178 4.35 -5.63 4.46
C GLN A 178 3.59 -6.51 3.47
N GLN A 179 2.41 -7.02 3.85
CA GLN A 179 1.56 -7.81 2.94
C GLN A 179 1.11 -6.97 1.74
N HIS A 180 0.67 -5.73 1.95
CA HIS A 180 0.33 -4.82 0.86
C HIS A 180 1.54 -4.52 -0.04
N GLN A 181 2.74 -4.33 0.53
CA GLN A 181 3.98 -4.19 -0.24
C GLN A 181 4.29 -5.43 -1.07
N GLN A 182 4.14 -6.63 -0.49
CA GLN A 182 4.36 -7.90 -1.18
C GLN A 182 3.36 -8.10 -2.32
N GLN A 183 2.08 -7.80 -2.11
CA GLN A 183 1.05 -7.85 -3.15
C GLN A 183 1.37 -6.89 -4.29
N ARG A 184 1.74 -5.64 -3.98
CA ARG A 184 2.19 -4.67 -5.02
C ARG A 184 3.41 -5.18 -5.78
N TRP A 185 4.36 -5.81 -5.09
CA TRP A 185 5.53 -6.39 -5.73
C TRP A 185 5.16 -7.58 -6.63
N GLN A 186 4.23 -8.44 -6.22
CA GLN A 186 3.72 -9.53 -7.05
C GLN A 186 3.01 -8.99 -8.30
N GLN A 187 2.10 -8.02 -8.14
CA GLN A 187 1.43 -7.34 -9.25
C GLN A 187 2.42 -6.67 -10.22
N HIS A 188 3.47 -6.04 -9.69
CA HIS A 188 4.55 -5.49 -10.51
C HIS A 188 5.23 -6.58 -11.38
N ASN A 189 5.36 -7.81 -10.87
CA ASN A 189 5.98 -8.91 -11.62
C ASN A 189 5.02 -9.61 -12.59
N GLU A 190 3.73 -9.69 -12.27
CA GLU A 190 2.68 -10.40 -13.04
C GLU A 190 2.05 -9.55 -14.15
N LEU A 191 2.87 -8.75 -14.84
CA LEU A 191 2.37 -7.87 -15.90
C LEU A 191 1.76 -8.68 -17.05
N GLU A 192 0.43 -8.62 -17.20
CA GLU A 192 -0.29 -9.23 -18.32
C GLU A 192 0.09 -8.55 -19.63
N ARG A 193 0.74 -9.32 -20.52
CA ARG A 193 1.16 -8.88 -21.84
C ARG A 193 0.08 -9.22 -22.85
N GLY A 194 -0.88 -8.32 -23.04
CA GLY A 194 -2.01 -8.51 -23.96
C GLY A 194 -3.20 -7.65 -23.55
N ASN A 195 -4.20 -7.57 -24.44
CA ASN A 195 -5.47 -6.84 -24.21
C ASN A 195 -5.29 -5.44 -23.57
N PRO A 196 -4.53 -4.53 -24.23
CA PRO A 196 -4.29 -3.23 -23.64
C PRO A 196 -5.59 -2.44 -23.55
N VAL A 197 -5.89 -1.91 -22.36
CA VAL A 197 -7.05 -1.03 -22.15
C VAL A 197 -6.87 0.31 -22.86
N ARG A 198 -5.61 0.68 -23.13
CA ARG A 198 -5.25 1.91 -23.84
C ARG A 198 -3.94 1.76 -24.58
N VAL A 199 -3.88 2.38 -25.76
CA VAL A 199 -2.71 2.36 -26.64
C VAL A 199 -2.20 3.79 -26.87
N PHE A 200 -0.88 3.95 -26.89
CA PHE A 200 -0.19 5.20 -27.17
C PHE A 200 0.75 5.03 -28.37
N ASP A 201 0.85 6.04 -29.22
CA ASP A 201 1.61 6.01 -30.46
C ASP A 201 2.78 6.98 -30.51
N GLY A 202 3.86 6.48 -31.12
CA GLY A 202 4.98 7.27 -31.57
C GLY A 202 5.83 7.87 -30.44
N PRO A 203 6.84 8.67 -30.79
CA PRO A 203 7.79 9.21 -29.82
C PRO A 203 7.19 10.27 -28.90
N ARG A 204 6.05 10.86 -29.29
CA ARG A 204 5.33 11.87 -28.50
C ARG A 204 4.32 11.29 -27.51
N PHE A 205 4.18 9.96 -27.45
CA PHE A 205 3.29 9.27 -26.51
C PHE A 205 1.84 9.77 -26.57
N LEU A 206 1.28 9.87 -27.79
CA LEU A 206 -0.07 10.36 -27.97
C LEU A 206 -1.07 9.19 -27.86
N PRO A 207 -2.21 9.35 -27.17
CA PRO A 207 -3.22 8.30 -27.13
C PRO A 207 -3.74 7.99 -28.54
N ARG A 208 -3.85 6.71 -28.86
CA ARG A 208 -4.50 6.22 -30.07
C ARG A 208 -6.01 6.37 -29.88
N ASN A 209 -6.64 7.17 -30.73
CA ASN A 209 -8.10 7.34 -30.77
C ASN A 209 -8.79 6.08 -31.30
#